data_AF-A0A519Q9H1-F1
#
_entry.id   AF-A0A519Q9H1-F1
#
_cell.length_a   1.000
_cell.length_b   1.000
_cell.length_c   1.000
_cell.angle_alpha   90.00
_cell.angle_beta   90.00
_cell.angle_gamma   90.00
#
_symmetry.space_group_name_H-M   'P 1'
#
loop_
_entity.id
_entity.type
_entity.pdbx_description
1 polymer ?
#
loop_
_entity_poly.entity_id
_entity_poly.type
_entity_poly.pdbx_seq_one_letter_code
_entity_poly.pdbx_strand_id
1 'polypeptide(L)'
;MSLIAFVGAGPTTLYALNALLARPVGGARITVFEAHAEAGVGSPYRPGWNDPAMLSNIASAEIPPLTETLLGWLQGRSATELQTMGVDIAEVDDRAFVPRLVLGRYFESQFRLLLDKARAVGVSIDVRTGCRVVDAANSPDGIELTIAESPHGAVSKAMFDHVVLAMGHQWPSRQEARPGYFLSPWPAKALAALEPTRIGIRGSSLTAIDAAVALSGSHGAFNRKDGLLRYEPRPGTEGFSITMMSRKGLLPEADFYFPLPHAPVKICTPQAIETLIDRGGDHLLDEVFDLFRRELTEVDPAYARSTGLANATLEEFGEAYFAERAAADPFDWAAANLAEARANHEARVTVPWRDAILRMHEVVAAIVPHLDDSSFQRFSRDFKPVFVDAYGAVPHESVERMLALH
;
A
#
# COMPACT_ATOMS: atom_id res chain seq x y z
N MET A 1 23.31 -26.18 -11.69
CA MET A 1 22.27 -25.41 -12.39
C MET A 1 21.20 -25.15 -11.36
N SER A 2 20.99 -23.91 -10.93
CA SER A 2 20.12 -23.66 -9.77
C SER A 2 18.66 -23.57 -10.18
N LEU A 3 17.77 -24.24 -9.44
CA LEU A 3 16.31 -24.20 -9.59
C LEU A 3 15.73 -23.19 -8.61
N ILE A 4 15.11 -22.14 -9.13
CA ILE A 4 14.52 -21.06 -8.32
C ILE A 4 13.03 -20.99 -8.61
N ALA A 5 12.19 -21.07 -7.57
CA ALA A 5 10.76 -20.84 -7.69
C ALA A 5 10.35 -19.48 -7.13
N PHE A 6 9.39 -18.84 -7.79
CA PHE A 6 8.62 -17.73 -7.26
C PHE A 6 7.18 -18.18 -7.09
N VAL A 7 6.60 -17.95 -5.90
CA VAL A 7 5.22 -18.30 -5.59
C VAL A 7 4.39 -17.02 -5.52
N GLY A 8 3.54 -16.80 -6.52
CA GLY A 8 2.84 -15.55 -6.81
C GLY A 8 3.52 -14.77 -7.93
N ALA A 9 2.74 -14.11 -8.79
CA ALA A 9 3.24 -13.28 -9.89
C ALA A 9 2.77 -11.82 -9.78
N GLY A 10 2.73 -11.27 -8.56
CA GLY A 10 2.45 -9.86 -8.31
C GLY A 10 3.71 -8.98 -8.28
N PRO A 11 3.58 -7.67 -7.98
CA PRO A 11 4.69 -6.72 -8.03
C PRO A 11 5.95 -7.13 -7.24
N THR A 12 5.80 -7.78 -6.08
CA THR A 12 6.94 -8.32 -5.33
C THR A 12 7.80 -9.27 -6.18
N THR A 13 7.18 -10.18 -6.93
CA THR A 13 7.87 -11.07 -7.87
C THR A 13 8.51 -10.29 -9.01
N LEU A 14 7.83 -9.27 -9.54
CA LEU A 14 8.35 -8.45 -10.65
C LEU A 14 9.64 -7.72 -10.23
N TYR A 15 9.63 -7.05 -9.07
CA TYR A 15 10.80 -6.33 -8.57
C TYR A 15 11.92 -7.30 -8.17
N ALA A 16 11.60 -8.43 -7.54
CA ALA A 16 12.59 -9.45 -7.20
C ALA A 16 13.23 -10.08 -8.45
N LEU A 17 12.44 -10.39 -9.49
CA LEU A 17 12.95 -10.84 -10.78
C LEU A 17 13.81 -9.77 -11.47
N ASN A 18 13.37 -8.51 -11.47
CA ASN A 18 14.14 -7.43 -12.06
C ASN A 18 15.51 -7.26 -11.38
N ALA A 19 15.54 -7.30 -10.05
CA ALA A 19 16.78 -7.26 -9.27
C ALA A 19 17.68 -8.48 -9.53
N LEU A 20 17.09 -9.68 -9.61
CA LEU A 20 17.79 -10.93 -9.91
C LEU A 20 18.42 -10.90 -11.30
N LEU A 21 17.66 -10.49 -12.33
CA LEU A 21 18.12 -10.39 -13.72
C LEU A 21 19.21 -9.32 -13.92
N ALA A 22 19.34 -8.37 -12.99
CA ALA A 22 20.43 -7.39 -12.98
C ALA A 22 21.75 -7.95 -12.42
N ARG A 23 21.80 -9.24 -12.05
CA ARG A 23 23.00 -9.97 -11.60
C ARG A 23 23.37 -11.05 -12.64
N PRO A 24 24.61 -11.57 -12.63
CA PRO A 24 24.99 -12.72 -13.45
C PRO A 24 24.25 -13.99 -13.00
N VAL A 25 23.11 -14.29 -13.63
CA VAL A 25 22.23 -15.43 -13.28
C VAL A 25 22.37 -16.61 -14.25
N GLY A 26 23.52 -16.71 -14.93
CA GLY A 26 23.80 -17.77 -15.88
C GLY A 26 23.63 -19.16 -15.26
N GLY A 27 22.83 -20.02 -15.90
CA GLY A 27 22.60 -21.39 -15.43
C GLY A 27 21.55 -21.52 -14.32
N ALA A 28 20.71 -20.52 -14.08
CA ALA A 28 19.49 -20.68 -13.29
C ALA A 28 18.30 -21.10 -14.18
N ARG A 29 17.43 -21.97 -13.67
CA ARG A 29 16.09 -22.23 -14.20
C ARG A 29 15.09 -21.63 -13.23
N ILE A 30 14.30 -20.68 -13.70
CA ILE A 30 13.34 -19.98 -12.87
C ILE A 30 11.93 -20.48 -13.22
N THR A 31 11.13 -20.78 -12.21
CA THR A 31 9.70 -21.09 -12.37
C THR A 31 8.87 -20.11 -11.57
N VAL A 32 7.88 -19.48 -12.18
CA VAL A 32 6.94 -18.55 -11.52
C VAL A 32 5.57 -19.22 -11.48
N PHE A 33 5.06 -19.49 -10.29
CA PHE A 33 3.73 -20.04 -10.08
C PHE A 33 2.72 -18.93 -9.81
N GLU A 34 1.60 -18.94 -10.52
CA GLU A 34 0.49 -18.00 -10.33
C GLU A 34 -0.82 -18.79 -10.22
N ALA A 35 -1.56 -18.56 -9.14
CA ALA A 35 -2.79 -19.28 -8.87
C ALA A 35 -3.94 -18.87 -9.81
N HIS A 36 -3.88 -17.67 -10.38
CA HIS A 36 -4.85 -17.15 -11.34
C HIS A 36 -4.42 -17.38 -12.80
N ALA A 37 -5.33 -17.11 -13.74
CA ALA A 37 -5.06 -17.29 -15.17
C ALA A 37 -4.04 -16.28 -15.73
N GLU A 38 -3.99 -15.08 -15.17
CA GLU A 38 -3.13 -13.98 -15.60
C GLU A 38 -2.01 -13.74 -14.58
N ALA A 39 -0.77 -13.68 -15.03
CA ALA A 39 0.40 -13.33 -14.23
C ALA A 39 0.78 -11.86 -14.43
N GLY A 40 1.45 -11.26 -13.45
CA GLY A 40 1.99 -9.90 -13.53
C GLY A 40 1.12 -8.81 -12.92
N VAL A 41 -0.16 -9.08 -12.63
CA VAL A 41 -1.10 -8.05 -12.15
C VAL A 41 -0.96 -7.79 -10.65
N GLY A 42 -0.93 -8.86 -9.84
CA GLY A 42 -1.05 -8.81 -8.38
C GLY A 42 -2.49 -8.65 -7.89
N SER A 43 -2.87 -9.40 -6.85
CA SER A 43 -4.26 -9.47 -6.36
C SER A 43 -4.92 -8.11 -6.04
N PRO A 44 -4.22 -7.13 -5.41
CA PRO A 44 -4.81 -5.82 -5.12
C PRO A 44 -5.09 -4.95 -6.34
N TYR A 45 -4.67 -5.33 -7.55
CA TYR A 45 -4.84 -4.54 -8.77
C TYR A 45 -5.71 -5.23 -9.83
N ARG A 46 -6.29 -6.39 -9.49
CA ARG A 46 -7.09 -7.19 -10.43
C ARG A 46 -8.50 -6.61 -10.62
N PRO A 47 -9.04 -6.71 -11.85
CA PRO A 47 -10.46 -6.51 -12.11
C PRO A 47 -11.35 -7.43 -11.26
N GLY A 48 -12.54 -6.96 -10.93
CA GLY A 48 -13.49 -7.69 -10.09
C GLY A 48 -13.21 -7.59 -8.59
N TRP A 49 -11.93 -7.47 -8.18
CA TRP A 49 -11.57 -7.18 -6.79
C TRP A 49 -11.73 -5.70 -6.43
N ASN A 50 -11.31 -4.82 -7.34
CA ASN A 50 -11.40 -3.36 -7.18
C ASN A 50 -12.51 -2.77 -8.03
N ASP A 51 -13.09 -1.68 -7.53
CA ASP A 51 -13.92 -0.78 -8.31
C ASP A 51 -13.04 0.16 -9.16
N PRO A 52 -13.44 0.51 -10.40
CA PRO A 52 -12.70 1.46 -11.24
C PRO A 52 -12.44 2.83 -10.59
N ALA A 53 -13.28 3.26 -9.65
CA ALA A 53 -13.09 4.52 -8.93
C ALA A 53 -11.99 4.48 -7.86
N MET A 54 -11.50 3.29 -7.47
CA MET A 54 -10.53 3.14 -6.39
C MET A 54 -9.12 3.52 -6.85
N LEU A 55 -8.57 4.53 -6.18
CA LEU A 55 -7.22 5.03 -6.45
C LEU A 55 -6.17 4.19 -5.73
N SER A 56 -5.00 4.09 -6.35
CA SER A 56 -3.77 3.78 -5.62
C SER A 56 -3.49 4.90 -4.61
N ASN A 57 -2.92 4.55 -3.45
CA ASN A 57 -2.37 5.54 -2.51
C ASN A 57 -0.86 5.73 -2.70
N ILE A 58 -0.33 5.33 -3.85
CA ILE A 58 1.07 5.50 -4.23
C ILE A 58 1.06 6.32 -5.53
N ALA A 59 1.71 7.48 -5.51
CA ALA A 59 1.83 8.34 -6.67
C ALA A 59 2.76 7.71 -7.72
N SER A 60 2.62 8.14 -8.97
CA SER A 60 3.40 7.62 -10.10
C SER A 60 4.93 7.68 -9.86
N ALA A 61 5.44 8.77 -9.28
CA ALA A 61 6.85 9.01 -8.99
C ALA A 61 7.39 8.12 -7.86
N GLU A 62 6.53 7.64 -6.98
CA GLU A 62 6.91 6.75 -5.88
C GLU A 62 7.03 5.29 -6.33
N ILE A 63 6.45 4.92 -7.47
CA ILE A 63 6.56 3.58 -8.04
C ILE A 63 7.91 3.45 -8.74
N PRO A 64 8.84 2.61 -8.24
CA PRO A 64 10.14 2.49 -8.87
C PRO A 64 10.00 1.95 -10.29
N PRO A 65 10.75 2.48 -11.27
CA PRO A 65 10.67 2.00 -12.64
C PRO A 65 11.13 0.54 -12.72
N LEU A 66 10.42 -0.25 -13.53
CA LEU A 66 10.87 -1.59 -13.92
C LEU A 66 11.65 -1.50 -15.23
N THR A 67 10.93 -1.53 -16.36
CA THR A 67 11.55 -1.29 -17.67
C THR A 67 11.38 0.15 -18.15
N GLU A 68 10.38 0.84 -17.62
CA GLU A 68 10.05 2.26 -17.81
C GLU A 68 9.33 2.77 -16.54
N THR A 69 9.00 4.07 -16.48
CA THR A 69 8.16 4.63 -15.41
C THR A 69 6.67 4.43 -15.72
N LEU A 70 5.80 4.49 -14.70
CA LEU A 70 4.35 4.47 -14.92
C LEU A 70 3.88 5.61 -15.84
N LEU A 71 4.38 6.84 -15.59
CA LEU A 71 4.08 7.99 -16.44
C LEU A 71 4.52 7.76 -17.89
N GLY A 72 5.73 7.26 -18.11
CA GLY A 72 6.24 6.96 -19.45
C GLY A 72 5.37 5.92 -20.16
N TRP A 73 4.94 4.89 -19.44
CA TRP A 73 4.05 3.85 -19.97
C TRP A 73 2.68 4.41 -20.38
N LEU A 74 2.11 5.30 -19.55
CA LEU A 74 0.84 6.00 -19.83
C LEU A 74 0.96 6.93 -21.04
N GLN A 75 2.04 7.69 -21.14
CA GLN A 75 2.30 8.58 -22.28
C GLN A 75 2.44 7.82 -23.61
N GLY A 76 2.84 6.55 -23.56
CA GLY A 76 2.90 5.66 -24.71
C GLY A 76 1.57 5.00 -25.11
N ARG A 77 0.47 5.24 -24.40
CA ARG A 77 -0.86 4.65 -24.70
C ARG A 77 -1.64 5.50 -25.70
N SER A 78 -2.52 4.85 -26.45
CA SER A 78 -3.49 5.56 -27.30
C SER A 78 -4.56 6.28 -26.46
N ALA A 79 -5.15 7.35 -27.02
CA ALA A 79 -6.25 8.06 -26.38
C ALA A 79 -7.43 7.13 -26.03
N THR A 80 -7.73 6.15 -26.89
CA THR A 80 -8.77 5.14 -26.64
C THR A 80 -8.43 4.26 -25.43
N GLU A 81 -7.19 3.77 -25.32
CA GLU A 81 -6.76 2.98 -24.16
C GLU A 81 -6.85 3.79 -22.86
N LEU A 82 -6.36 5.03 -22.86
CA LEU A 82 -6.41 5.93 -21.71
C LEU A 82 -7.85 6.21 -21.27
N GLN A 83 -8.75 6.46 -22.22
CA GLN A 83 -10.17 6.64 -21.94
C GLN A 83 -10.79 5.40 -21.30
N THR A 84 -10.46 4.18 -21.77
CA THR A 84 -10.96 2.94 -21.15
C THR A 84 -10.43 2.72 -19.73
N MET A 85 -9.31 3.34 -19.40
CA MET A 85 -8.70 3.31 -18.07
C MET A 85 -9.24 4.41 -17.14
N GLY A 86 -10.08 5.32 -17.64
CA GLY A 86 -10.51 6.51 -16.90
C GLY A 86 -9.36 7.49 -16.64
N VAL A 87 -8.36 7.51 -17.51
CA VAL A 87 -7.17 8.36 -17.39
C VAL A 87 -7.24 9.46 -18.43
N ASP A 88 -7.19 10.71 -17.97
CA ASP A 88 -6.91 11.86 -18.83
C ASP A 88 -5.41 12.18 -18.76
N ILE A 89 -4.69 11.87 -19.83
CA ILE A 89 -3.23 12.03 -19.87
C ILE A 89 -2.78 13.50 -19.76
N ALA A 90 -3.64 14.46 -20.06
CA ALA A 90 -3.33 15.87 -19.88
C ALA A 90 -3.24 16.28 -18.40
N GLU A 91 -3.92 15.53 -17.53
CA GLU A 91 -4.01 15.75 -16.09
C GLU A 91 -3.09 14.80 -15.29
N VAL A 92 -2.30 13.96 -15.97
CA VAL A 92 -1.38 13.01 -15.32
C VAL A 92 0.05 13.52 -15.39
N ASP A 93 0.58 13.90 -14.23
CA ASP A 93 2.00 14.15 -14.01
C ASP A 93 2.67 12.99 -13.24
N ASP A 94 3.88 13.23 -12.74
CA ASP A 94 4.61 12.26 -11.93
C ASP A 94 4.02 12.10 -10.51
N ARG A 95 3.16 13.01 -10.05
CA ARG A 95 2.49 12.92 -8.73
C ARG A 95 1.05 12.44 -8.80
N ALA A 96 0.53 12.22 -10.01
CA ALA A 96 -0.81 11.71 -10.21
C ALA A 96 -1.02 10.34 -9.55
N PHE A 97 -2.17 10.21 -8.89
CA PHE A 97 -2.70 8.94 -8.42
C PHE A 97 -3.60 8.35 -9.50
N VAL A 98 -3.29 7.12 -9.93
CA VAL A 98 -4.08 6.41 -10.93
C VAL A 98 -4.99 5.35 -10.28
N PRO A 99 -6.08 4.93 -10.94
CA PRO A 99 -6.87 3.82 -10.46
C PRO A 99 -6.04 2.55 -10.29
N ARG A 100 -6.34 1.74 -9.27
CA ARG A 100 -5.62 0.48 -9.00
C ARG A 100 -5.59 -0.47 -10.20
N LEU A 101 -6.65 -0.47 -11.00
CA LEU A 101 -6.74 -1.28 -12.22
C LEU A 101 -5.71 -0.84 -13.29
N VAL A 102 -5.34 0.44 -13.31
CA VAL A 102 -4.29 0.97 -14.20
C VAL A 102 -2.94 0.45 -13.77
N LEU A 103 -2.65 0.43 -12.46
CA LEU A 103 -1.43 -0.20 -11.94
C LEU A 103 -1.36 -1.69 -12.31
N GLY A 104 -2.48 -2.41 -12.23
CA GLY A 104 -2.55 -3.81 -12.64
C GLY A 104 -2.14 -4.02 -14.09
N ARG A 105 -2.63 -3.18 -15.00
CA ARG A 105 -2.26 -3.19 -16.43
C ARG A 105 -0.80 -2.81 -16.66
N TYR A 106 -0.31 -1.80 -15.95
CA TYR A 106 1.10 -1.42 -15.98
C TYR A 106 1.99 -2.59 -15.55
N PHE A 107 1.76 -3.18 -14.38
CA PHE A 107 2.57 -4.30 -13.89
C PHE A 107 2.49 -5.52 -14.80
N GLU A 108 1.31 -5.85 -15.35
CA GLU A 108 1.19 -6.92 -16.35
C GLU A 108 2.06 -6.66 -17.58
N SER A 109 2.04 -5.42 -18.10
CA SER A 109 2.88 -4.98 -19.21
C SER A 109 4.37 -5.08 -18.86
N GLN A 110 4.78 -4.61 -17.68
CA GLN A 110 6.17 -4.67 -17.22
C GLN A 110 6.64 -6.11 -17.02
N PHE A 111 5.77 -7.00 -16.53
CA PHE A 111 6.09 -8.41 -16.37
C PHE A 111 6.41 -9.07 -17.71
N ARG A 112 5.61 -8.83 -18.76
CA ARG A 112 5.89 -9.32 -20.11
C ARG A 112 7.26 -8.83 -20.62
N LEU A 113 7.55 -7.54 -20.46
CA LEU A 113 8.83 -6.96 -20.87
C LEU A 113 10.02 -7.55 -20.09
N LEU A 114 9.86 -7.87 -18.81
CA LEU A 114 10.88 -8.55 -18.01
C LEU A 114 11.15 -9.97 -18.51
N LEU A 115 10.11 -10.72 -18.89
CA LEU A 115 10.27 -12.06 -19.48
C LEU A 115 11.02 -12.01 -20.83
N ASP A 116 10.75 -10.99 -21.64
CA ASP A 116 11.45 -10.78 -22.91
C ASP A 116 12.93 -10.42 -22.69
N LYS A 117 13.21 -9.54 -21.71
CA LYS A 117 14.58 -9.22 -21.29
C LYS A 117 15.33 -10.46 -20.80
N ALA A 118 14.69 -11.30 -19.98
CA ALA A 118 15.27 -12.54 -19.48
C ALA A 118 15.65 -13.49 -20.63
N ARG A 119 14.75 -13.68 -21.61
CA ARG A 119 15.02 -14.48 -22.81
C ARG A 119 16.19 -13.93 -23.62
N ALA A 120 16.28 -12.62 -23.78
CA ALA A 120 17.37 -11.98 -24.53
C ALA A 120 18.77 -12.23 -23.92
N VAL A 121 18.86 -12.42 -22.60
CA VAL A 121 20.10 -12.75 -21.89
C VAL A 121 20.26 -14.25 -21.60
N GLY A 122 19.44 -15.10 -22.22
CA GLY A 122 19.55 -16.57 -22.14
C GLY A 122 19.02 -17.18 -20.84
N VAL A 123 18.24 -16.43 -20.05
CA VAL A 123 17.59 -16.94 -18.83
C VAL A 123 16.22 -17.49 -19.19
N SER A 124 15.98 -18.76 -18.86
CA SER A 124 14.68 -19.40 -19.05
C SER A 124 13.80 -19.20 -17.80
N ILE A 125 12.67 -18.52 -17.99
CA ILE A 125 11.63 -18.34 -16.97
C ILE A 125 10.38 -19.08 -17.45
N ASP A 126 10.00 -20.14 -16.73
CA ASP A 126 8.76 -20.88 -16.95
C ASP A 126 7.65 -20.29 -16.09
N VAL A 127 6.58 -19.77 -16.71
CA VAL A 127 5.45 -19.16 -16.01
C VAL A 127 4.27 -20.11 -16.02
N ARG A 128 3.90 -20.61 -14.84
CA ARG A 128 2.82 -21.58 -14.64
C ARG A 128 1.61 -20.90 -13.99
N THR A 129 0.68 -20.45 -14.82
CA THR A 129 -0.62 -19.88 -14.40
C THR A 129 -1.64 -20.97 -14.07
N GLY A 130 -2.70 -20.62 -13.34
CA GLY A 130 -3.68 -21.56 -12.81
C GLY A 130 -3.11 -22.54 -11.77
N CYS A 131 -1.84 -22.40 -11.38
CA CYS A 131 -1.15 -23.32 -10.51
C CYS A 131 -1.03 -22.72 -9.11
N ARG A 132 -1.75 -23.29 -8.15
CA ARG A 132 -1.68 -22.88 -6.74
C ARG A 132 -0.65 -23.73 -6.01
N VAL A 133 0.35 -23.10 -5.42
CA VAL A 133 1.19 -23.74 -4.40
C VAL A 133 0.38 -23.79 -3.11
N VAL A 134 0.21 -24.99 -2.55
CA VAL A 134 -0.60 -25.24 -1.34
C VAL A 134 0.25 -25.59 -0.12
N ASP A 135 1.50 -26.00 -0.34
CA ASP A 135 2.44 -26.31 0.73
C ASP A 135 3.89 -26.09 0.27
N ALA A 136 4.77 -25.78 1.21
CA ALA A 136 6.20 -25.62 1.00
C ALA A 136 6.95 -26.22 2.19
N ALA A 137 7.71 -27.29 1.94
CA ALA A 137 8.44 -28.02 2.97
C ALA A 137 9.96 -27.91 2.74
N ASN A 138 10.69 -27.50 3.78
CA ASN A 138 12.15 -27.52 3.74
C ASN A 138 12.68 -28.94 3.91
N SER A 139 13.70 -29.31 3.14
CA SER A 139 14.36 -30.61 3.18
C SER A 139 15.88 -30.44 3.04
N PRO A 140 16.69 -31.46 3.36
CA PRO A 140 18.13 -31.41 3.14
C PRO A 140 18.55 -31.17 1.69
N ASP A 141 17.69 -31.54 0.72
CA ASP A 141 17.96 -31.48 -0.72
C ASP A 141 17.38 -30.20 -1.38
N GLY A 142 16.74 -29.32 -0.61
CA GLY A 142 16.07 -28.12 -1.10
C GLY A 142 14.67 -27.93 -0.52
N ILE A 143 13.85 -27.12 -1.17
CA ILE A 143 12.49 -26.81 -0.78
C ILE A 143 11.51 -27.53 -1.73
N GLU A 144 10.70 -28.43 -1.18
CA GLU A 144 9.65 -29.12 -1.92
C GLU A 144 8.38 -28.28 -1.94
N LEU A 145 7.88 -27.94 -3.13
CA LEU A 145 6.59 -27.28 -3.32
C LEU A 145 5.52 -28.30 -3.70
N THR A 146 4.38 -28.26 -3.02
CA THR A 146 3.17 -28.98 -3.42
C THR A 146 2.28 -28.06 -4.25
N ILE A 147 2.03 -28.44 -5.50
CA ILE A 147 1.39 -27.61 -6.53
C ILE A 147 0.08 -28.28 -6.98
N ALA A 148 -1.02 -27.53 -6.90
CA ALA A 148 -2.33 -27.90 -7.41
C ALA A 148 -2.64 -27.11 -8.71
N GLU A 149 -2.78 -27.80 -9.84
CA GLU A 149 -3.02 -27.18 -11.15
C GLU A 149 -4.45 -26.65 -11.35
N SER A 150 -5.38 -27.03 -10.48
CA SER A 150 -6.71 -26.42 -10.32
C SER A 150 -7.34 -26.89 -9.00
N PRO A 151 -8.47 -26.33 -8.53
CA PRO A 151 -9.18 -26.83 -7.36
C PRO A 151 -9.57 -28.31 -7.42
N HIS A 152 -9.62 -28.89 -8.63
CA HIS A 152 -9.90 -30.30 -8.89
C HIS A 152 -8.78 -30.98 -9.69
N GLY A 153 -7.61 -30.34 -9.77
CA GLY A 153 -6.50 -30.76 -10.62
C GLY A 153 -5.61 -31.80 -9.96
N ALA A 154 -4.68 -32.34 -10.74
CA ALA A 154 -3.61 -33.16 -10.19
C ALA A 154 -2.77 -32.33 -9.21
N VAL A 155 -2.40 -32.96 -8.10
CA VAL A 155 -1.42 -32.44 -7.17
C VAL A 155 -0.06 -33.01 -7.56
N SER A 156 0.91 -32.14 -7.77
CA SER A 156 2.29 -32.50 -8.08
C SER A 156 3.24 -31.93 -7.04
N LYS A 157 4.45 -32.50 -6.99
CA LYS A 157 5.54 -32.04 -6.13
C LYS A 157 6.74 -31.70 -6.99
N ALA A 158 7.44 -30.62 -6.64
CA ALA A 158 8.66 -30.21 -7.31
C ALA A 158 9.66 -29.65 -6.30
N MET A 159 10.93 -30.03 -6.45
CA MET A 159 12.04 -29.58 -5.61
C MET A 159 12.74 -28.36 -6.23
N PHE A 160 13.06 -27.38 -5.41
CA PHE A 160 13.79 -26.17 -5.80
C PHE A 160 14.92 -25.89 -4.81
N ASP A 161 16.04 -25.33 -5.27
CA ASP A 161 17.13 -24.92 -4.38
C ASP A 161 16.74 -23.66 -3.57
N HIS A 162 15.97 -22.77 -4.22
CA HIS A 162 15.52 -21.52 -3.64
C HIS A 162 14.05 -21.26 -3.97
N VAL A 163 13.31 -20.73 -3.00
CA VAL A 163 11.90 -20.36 -3.16
C VAL A 163 11.69 -18.94 -2.62
N VAL A 164 11.10 -18.09 -3.46
CA VAL A 164 10.62 -16.76 -3.09
C VAL A 164 9.11 -16.82 -2.91
N LEU A 165 8.64 -16.65 -1.67
CA LEU A 165 7.21 -16.61 -1.35
C LEU A 165 6.68 -15.17 -1.47
N ALA A 166 6.02 -14.87 -2.58
CA ALA A 166 5.48 -13.56 -2.94
C ALA A 166 3.95 -13.61 -3.11
N MET A 167 3.26 -14.25 -2.15
CA MET A 167 1.84 -14.64 -2.26
C MET A 167 0.85 -13.49 -2.02
N GLY A 168 1.34 -12.31 -1.60
CA GLY A 168 0.50 -11.17 -1.24
C GLY A 168 -0.40 -11.43 -0.03
N HIS A 169 -1.52 -10.69 0.03
CA HIS A 169 -2.47 -10.77 1.14
C HIS A 169 -3.39 -12.00 1.02
N GLN A 170 -3.63 -12.67 2.16
CA GLN A 170 -4.66 -13.69 2.27
C GLN A 170 -6.02 -13.04 2.52
N TRP A 171 -6.96 -13.26 1.62
CA TRP A 171 -8.35 -12.84 1.79
C TRP A 171 -9.19 -14.00 2.33
N PRO A 172 -10.21 -13.73 3.17
CA PRO A 172 -11.09 -14.78 3.64
C PRO A 172 -11.80 -15.45 2.45
N SER A 173 -11.85 -16.78 2.45
CA SER A 173 -12.51 -17.57 1.40
C SER A 173 -14.02 -17.34 1.34
N ARG A 174 -14.62 -16.91 2.46
CA ARG A 174 -16.01 -16.50 2.58
C ARG A 174 -16.07 -15.04 2.99
N GLN A 175 -16.60 -14.19 2.12
CA GLN A 175 -16.69 -12.75 2.36
C GLN A 175 -17.80 -12.41 3.35
N GLU A 176 -19.01 -12.94 3.12
CA GLU A 176 -20.13 -12.78 4.05
C GLU A 176 -20.18 -13.98 5.01
N ALA A 177 -19.77 -13.80 6.27
CA ALA A 177 -19.76 -14.89 7.24
C ALA A 177 -21.19 -15.31 7.65
N ARG A 178 -22.11 -14.35 7.67
CA ARG A 178 -23.55 -14.53 7.93
C ARG A 178 -24.32 -13.36 7.28
N PRO A 179 -25.62 -13.52 6.98
CA PRO A 179 -26.43 -12.48 6.33
C PRO A 179 -26.20 -11.08 6.93
N GLY A 180 -25.73 -10.14 6.11
CA GLY A 180 -25.45 -8.76 6.48
C GLY A 180 -24.13 -8.51 7.22
N TYR A 181 -23.25 -9.51 7.36
CA TYR A 181 -21.95 -9.37 8.03
C TYR A 181 -20.80 -9.86 7.16
N PHE A 182 -20.02 -8.90 6.67
CA PHE A 182 -18.89 -9.11 5.77
C PHE A 182 -17.56 -9.05 6.54
N LEU A 183 -16.71 -10.06 6.35
CA LEU A 183 -15.35 -10.12 6.90
C LEU A 183 -14.38 -9.25 6.11
N SER A 184 -14.67 -9.02 4.84
CA SER A 184 -13.92 -8.11 3.97
C SER A 184 -14.90 -7.42 3.00
N PRO A 185 -14.67 -6.14 2.67
CA PRO A 185 -15.48 -5.41 1.70
C PRO A 185 -15.19 -5.85 0.26
N TRP A 186 -14.18 -6.70 0.05
CA TRP A 186 -13.75 -7.17 -1.25
C TRP A 186 -14.35 -8.53 -1.59
N PRO A 187 -14.54 -8.90 -2.86
CA PRO A 187 -14.46 -8.03 -4.04
C PRO A 187 -15.52 -6.92 -3.98
N ALA A 188 -15.20 -5.72 -4.50
CA ALA A 188 -16.09 -4.56 -4.45
C ALA A 188 -17.50 -4.85 -5.02
N LYS A 189 -17.60 -5.74 -6.00
CA LYS A 189 -18.86 -6.20 -6.59
C LYS A 189 -19.83 -6.82 -5.57
N ALA A 190 -19.32 -7.38 -4.48
CA ALA A 190 -20.15 -7.92 -3.40
C ALA A 190 -20.95 -6.82 -2.69
N LEU A 191 -20.44 -5.59 -2.67
CA LEU A 191 -21.09 -4.44 -2.05
C LEU A 191 -22.19 -3.84 -2.94
N ALA A 192 -22.03 -3.92 -4.26
CA ALA A 192 -22.96 -3.33 -5.23
C ALA A 192 -24.38 -3.92 -5.20
N ALA A 193 -24.56 -5.10 -4.59
CA ALA A 193 -25.85 -5.78 -4.46
C ALA A 193 -26.58 -5.43 -3.16
N LEU A 194 -26.01 -4.59 -2.29
CA LEU A 194 -26.64 -4.21 -1.04
C LEU A 194 -27.79 -3.24 -1.29
N GLU A 195 -28.91 -3.47 -0.60
CA GLU A 195 -30.04 -2.56 -0.58
C GLU A 195 -29.68 -1.26 0.17
N PRO A 196 -30.32 -0.12 -0.14
CA PRO A 196 -30.07 1.16 0.53
C PRO A 196 -30.48 1.08 2.01
N THR A 197 -29.51 0.74 2.86
CA THR A 197 -29.70 0.51 4.30
C THR A 197 -28.60 1.19 5.11
N ARG A 198 -28.67 1.02 6.44
CA ARG A 198 -27.65 1.51 7.37
C ARG A 198 -26.49 0.53 7.43
N ILE A 199 -25.30 0.99 7.07
CA ILE A 199 -24.09 0.18 6.97
C ILE A 199 -23.04 0.67 7.96
N GLY A 200 -22.54 -0.24 8.78
CA GLY A 200 -21.39 0.00 9.65
C GLY A 200 -20.10 -0.49 9.00
N ILE A 201 -19.11 0.39 8.84
CA ILE A 201 -17.76 0.04 8.36
C ILE A 201 -16.80 0.09 9.54
N ARG A 202 -16.14 -1.04 9.84
CA ARG A 202 -15.10 -1.11 10.87
C ARG A 202 -13.75 -0.74 10.26
N GLY A 203 -13.34 0.50 10.48
CA GLY A 203 -12.13 1.12 9.97
C GLY A 203 -12.41 2.53 9.44
N SER A 204 -11.35 3.32 9.29
CA SER A 204 -11.41 4.66 8.69
C SER A 204 -10.29 4.95 7.69
N SER A 205 -9.36 4.01 7.51
CA SER A 205 -8.25 4.12 6.54
C SER A 205 -8.70 3.82 5.10
N LEU A 206 -7.76 3.79 4.16
CA LEU A 206 -8.02 3.63 2.72
C LEU A 206 -9.01 2.52 2.35
N THR A 207 -8.90 1.31 2.90
CA THR A 207 -9.86 0.22 2.63
C THR A 207 -11.29 0.57 3.06
N ALA A 208 -11.46 1.26 4.17
CA ALA A 208 -12.78 1.69 4.65
C ALA A 208 -13.33 2.85 3.80
N ILE A 209 -12.46 3.78 3.39
CA ILE A 209 -12.81 4.87 2.46
C ILE A 209 -13.24 4.28 1.11
N ASP A 210 -12.47 3.35 0.54
CA ASP A 210 -12.81 2.70 -0.72
C ASP A 210 -14.16 1.97 -0.63
N ALA A 211 -14.41 1.27 0.48
CA ALA A 211 -15.68 0.60 0.72
C ALA A 211 -16.84 1.61 0.80
N ALA A 212 -16.65 2.74 1.49
CA ALA A 212 -17.63 3.80 1.57
C ALA A 212 -17.91 4.40 0.18
N VAL A 213 -16.87 4.68 -0.61
CA VAL A 213 -17.00 5.21 -1.98
C VAL A 213 -17.71 4.22 -2.90
N ALA A 214 -17.40 2.93 -2.85
CA ALA A 214 -18.04 1.90 -3.66
C ALA A 214 -19.53 1.72 -3.33
N LEU A 215 -19.86 1.73 -2.03
CA LEU A 215 -21.25 1.70 -1.56
C LEU A 215 -22.01 2.93 -2.06
N SER A 216 -21.46 4.12 -1.85
CA SER A 216 -22.07 5.37 -2.31
C SER A 216 -22.23 5.40 -3.84
N GLY A 217 -21.26 4.92 -4.60
CA GLY A 217 -21.37 4.80 -6.08
C GLY A 217 -22.50 3.86 -6.53
N SER A 218 -22.89 2.89 -5.71
CA SER A 218 -24.02 1.99 -5.99
C SER A 218 -25.38 2.66 -5.69
N HIS A 219 -25.41 3.65 -4.80
CA HIS A 219 -26.61 4.33 -4.32
C HIS A 219 -26.77 5.79 -4.80
N GLY A 220 -25.82 6.32 -5.55
CA GLY A 220 -25.84 7.69 -6.02
C GLY A 220 -24.73 7.97 -7.03
N ALA A 221 -24.34 9.23 -7.14
CA ALA A 221 -23.24 9.66 -8.00
C ALA A 221 -22.45 10.80 -7.36
N PHE A 222 -21.15 10.86 -7.62
CA PHE A 222 -20.31 12.00 -7.30
C PHE A 222 -20.25 12.94 -8.51
N ASN A 223 -20.68 14.18 -8.33
CA ASN A 223 -20.73 15.18 -9.39
C ASN A 223 -19.93 16.42 -8.97
N ARG A 224 -19.02 16.88 -9.84
CA ARG A 224 -18.27 18.13 -9.59
C ARG A 224 -19.13 19.32 -10.03
N LYS A 225 -19.41 20.24 -9.10
CA LYS A 225 -20.17 21.49 -9.32
C LYS A 225 -19.39 22.64 -8.69
N ASP A 226 -19.11 23.68 -9.47
CA ASP A 226 -18.37 24.87 -9.02
C ASP A 226 -17.01 24.54 -8.37
N GLY A 227 -16.31 23.55 -8.93
CA GLY A 227 -15.02 23.06 -8.42
C GLY A 227 -15.13 22.12 -7.21
N LEU A 228 -16.29 22.03 -6.56
CA LEU A 228 -16.54 21.17 -5.39
C LEU A 228 -17.16 19.84 -5.82
N LEU A 229 -16.68 18.75 -5.20
CA LEU A 229 -17.30 17.44 -5.36
C LEU A 229 -18.54 17.34 -4.47
N ARG A 230 -19.68 16.92 -5.02
CA ARG A 230 -20.92 16.70 -4.27
C ARG A 230 -21.45 15.31 -4.53
N TYR A 231 -21.96 14.66 -3.50
CA TYR A 231 -22.69 13.40 -3.64
C TYR A 231 -24.17 13.67 -3.88
N GLU A 232 -24.73 13.02 -4.91
CA GLU A 232 -26.15 13.10 -5.25
C GLU A 232 -26.78 11.70 -5.11
N PRO A 233 -27.63 11.47 -4.09
CA PRO A 233 -28.29 10.19 -3.91
C PRO A 233 -29.28 9.92 -5.03
N ARG A 234 -29.39 8.65 -5.45
CA ARG A 234 -30.39 8.22 -6.42
C ARG A 234 -31.78 8.17 -5.76
N PRO A 235 -32.88 8.47 -6.48
CA PRO A 235 -34.23 8.26 -5.95
C PRO A 235 -34.42 6.83 -5.40
N GLY A 236 -35.06 6.71 -4.24
CA GLY A 236 -35.29 5.41 -3.58
C GLY A 236 -34.14 4.91 -2.71
N THR A 237 -33.15 5.77 -2.41
CA THR A 237 -32.01 5.42 -1.54
C THR A 237 -32.03 6.13 -0.19
N GLU A 238 -33.19 6.64 0.25
CA GLU A 238 -33.34 7.45 1.46
C GLU A 238 -32.99 6.69 2.75
N GLY A 239 -33.00 5.35 2.72
CA GLY A 239 -32.58 4.50 3.84
C GLY A 239 -31.06 4.28 3.94
N PHE A 240 -30.29 4.71 2.94
CA PHE A 240 -28.85 4.50 2.88
C PHE A 240 -28.10 5.46 3.81
N SER A 241 -27.27 4.91 4.70
CA SER A 241 -26.28 5.69 5.45
C SER A 241 -25.08 4.84 5.82
N ILE A 242 -23.92 5.47 5.92
CA ILE A 242 -22.67 4.84 6.31
C ILE A 242 -22.23 5.40 7.66
N THR A 243 -21.87 4.51 8.58
CA THR A 243 -21.18 4.87 9.82
C THR A 243 -19.81 4.19 9.83
N MET A 244 -18.75 4.98 9.80
CA MET A 244 -17.37 4.49 9.91
C MET A 244 -16.93 4.50 11.38
N MET A 245 -16.27 3.44 11.81
CA MET A 245 -15.87 3.24 13.21
C MET A 245 -14.39 2.88 13.29
N SER A 246 -13.59 3.71 13.96
CA SER A 246 -12.18 3.41 14.24
C SER A 246 -11.88 3.62 15.73
N ARG A 247 -10.77 3.06 16.22
CA ARG A 247 -10.40 3.13 17.65
C ARG A 247 -10.25 4.57 18.17
N LYS A 248 -9.77 5.47 17.32
CA LYS A 248 -9.47 6.88 17.67
C LYS A 248 -10.44 7.87 17.02
N GLY A 249 -11.41 7.41 16.23
CA GLY A 249 -12.34 8.29 15.50
C GLY A 249 -11.70 9.12 14.37
N LEU A 250 -10.46 8.83 13.97
CA LEU A 250 -9.70 9.67 13.03
C LEU A 250 -9.95 9.28 11.57
N LEU A 251 -9.99 10.27 10.68
CA LEU A 251 -9.78 10.07 9.24
C LEU A 251 -8.27 10.18 8.90
N PRO A 252 -7.78 9.45 7.88
CA PRO A 252 -6.43 9.63 7.38
C PRO A 252 -6.29 11.01 6.74
N GLU A 253 -5.07 11.53 6.77
CA GLU A 253 -4.75 12.81 6.17
C GLU A 253 -4.52 12.70 4.66
N ALA A 254 -4.67 13.82 3.97
CA ALA A 254 -4.39 13.96 2.56
C ALA A 254 -2.89 13.78 2.29
N ASP A 255 -2.57 13.19 1.13
CA ASP A 255 -1.21 13.12 0.61
C ASP A 255 -0.54 14.51 0.61
N PHE A 256 0.70 14.58 1.07
CA PHE A 256 1.44 15.82 1.25
C PHE A 256 2.65 15.88 0.33
N TYR A 257 3.09 17.10 -0.01
CA TYR A 257 4.23 17.28 -0.90
C TYR A 257 5.56 16.98 -0.20
N PHE A 258 6.40 16.17 -0.84
CA PHE A 258 7.80 15.93 -0.47
C PHE A 258 8.66 15.71 -1.72
N PRO A 259 9.92 16.18 -1.76
CA PRO A 259 10.80 15.99 -2.91
C PRO A 259 11.22 14.53 -3.07
N LEU A 260 11.38 14.10 -4.33
CA LEU A 260 11.95 12.81 -4.70
C LEU A 260 13.24 13.02 -5.52
N PRO A 261 14.31 12.23 -5.30
CA PRO A 261 14.44 11.21 -4.26
C PRO A 261 14.51 11.84 -2.85
N HIS A 262 14.13 11.06 -1.83
CA HIS A 262 14.20 11.51 -0.44
C HIS A 262 15.62 11.89 -0.04
N ALA A 263 15.75 12.99 0.72
CA ALA A 263 17.02 13.35 1.35
C ALA A 263 17.37 12.32 2.46
N PRO A 264 18.65 11.95 2.64
CA PRO A 264 19.01 11.05 3.72
C PRO A 264 18.67 11.66 5.09
N VAL A 265 18.25 10.81 6.03
CA VAL A 265 18.21 11.13 7.46
C VAL A 265 19.64 11.34 7.97
N LYS A 266 19.83 12.22 8.97
CA LYS A 266 21.19 12.64 9.41
C LYS A 266 21.65 11.97 10.70
N ILE A 267 20.72 11.63 11.57
CA ILE A 267 20.91 11.12 12.93
C ILE A 267 20.36 9.70 13.02
N CYS A 268 19.09 9.50 12.69
CA CYS A 268 18.46 8.18 12.66
C CYS A 268 18.80 7.41 11.37
N THR A 269 20.10 7.26 11.09
CA THR A 269 20.61 6.66 9.84
C THR A 269 20.55 5.13 9.84
N PRO A 270 20.52 4.46 8.66
CA PRO A 270 20.65 3.01 8.60
C PRO A 270 21.87 2.48 9.37
N GLN A 271 23.01 3.15 9.24
CA GLN A 271 24.25 2.78 9.94
C GLN A 271 24.13 2.93 11.46
N ALA A 272 23.45 3.98 11.93
CA ALA A 272 23.20 4.18 13.35
C ALA A 272 22.29 3.08 13.91
N ILE A 273 21.23 2.70 13.17
CA ILE A 273 20.34 1.58 13.54
C ILE A 273 21.09 0.25 13.55
N GLU A 274 21.87 -0.04 12.50
CA GLU A 274 22.68 -1.26 12.40
C GLU A 274 23.68 -1.36 13.56
N THR A 275 24.32 -0.25 13.94
CA THR A 275 25.20 -0.20 15.12
C THR A 275 24.47 -0.54 16.42
N LEU A 276 23.22 -0.09 16.59
CA LEU A 276 22.41 -0.45 17.77
C LEU A 276 22.01 -1.92 17.76
N ILE A 277 21.65 -2.47 16.59
CA ILE A 277 21.32 -3.89 16.41
C ILE A 277 22.55 -4.75 16.74
N ASP A 278 23.72 -4.44 16.18
CA ASP A 278 24.95 -5.21 16.35
C ASP A 278 25.46 -5.20 17.79
N ARG A 279 25.29 -4.07 18.50
CA ARG A 279 25.66 -3.98 19.92
C ARG A 279 24.80 -4.91 20.78
N GLY A 280 23.55 -5.15 20.38
CA GLY A 280 22.56 -5.87 21.16
C GLY A 280 22.21 -5.15 22.48
N GLY A 281 21.21 -5.69 23.19
CA GLY A 281 20.82 -5.23 24.52
C GLY A 281 19.30 -5.10 24.70
N ASP A 282 18.88 -5.02 25.96
CA ASP A 282 17.46 -5.06 26.36
C ASP A 282 16.71 -3.73 26.09
N HIS A 283 17.41 -2.69 25.60
CA HIS A 283 16.88 -1.34 25.42
C HIS A 283 16.86 -0.85 23.96
N LEU A 284 17.01 -1.75 22.99
CA LEU A 284 17.10 -1.42 21.57
C LEU A 284 15.99 -0.44 21.10
N LEU A 285 14.74 -0.70 21.49
CA LEU A 285 13.60 0.14 21.10
C LEU A 285 13.73 1.58 21.61
N ASP A 286 14.10 1.77 22.87
CA ASP A 286 14.20 3.10 23.49
C ASP A 286 15.39 3.88 22.93
N GLU A 287 16.49 3.19 22.60
CA GLU A 287 17.67 3.81 21.97
C GLU A 287 17.40 4.22 20.51
N VAL A 288 16.63 3.42 19.77
CA VAL A 288 16.16 3.79 18.44
C VAL A 288 15.19 4.96 18.50
N PHE A 289 14.30 4.96 19.49
CA PHE A 289 13.42 6.10 19.73
C PHE A 289 14.22 7.38 20.07
N ASP A 290 15.34 7.29 20.79
CA ASP A 290 16.22 8.44 21.01
C ASP A 290 16.80 9.00 19.69
N LEU A 291 17.23 8.13 18.77
CA LEU A 291 17.69 8.56 17.44
C LEU A 291 16.57 9.24 16.65
N PHE A 292 15.37 8.65 16.66
CA PHE A 292 14.17 9.23 16.03
C PHE A 292 13.84 10.62 16.61
N ARG A 293 13.82 10.72 17.95
CA ARG A 293 13.56 11.95 18.70
C ARG A 293 14.54 13.05 18.31
N ARG A 294 15.82 12.72 18.22
CA ARG A 294 16.90 13.65 17.85
C ARG A 294 16.80 14.08 16.39
N GLU A 295 16.56 13.16 15.46
CA GLU A 295 16.33 13.49 14.04
C GLU A 295 15.16 14.48 13.89
N LEU A 296 14.03 14.16 14.51
CA LEU A 296 12.81 14.96 14.37
C LEU A 296 12.94 16.33 15.05
N THR A 297 13.67 16.41 16.17
CA THR A 297 13.97 17.68 16.85
C THR A 297 14.88 18.58 16.01
N GLU A 298 15.85 18.00 15.29
CA GLU A 298 16.74 18.73 14.38
C GLU A 298 15.97 19.22 13.14
N VAL A 299 15.10 18.37 12.58
CA VAL A 299 14.34 18.69 11.36
C VAL A 299 13.24 19.72 11.62
N ASP A 300 12.50 19.59 12.71
CA ASP A 300 11.40 20.50 13.06
C ASP A 300 11.36 20.80 14.56
N PRO A 301 12.18 21.77 15.03
CA PRO A 301 12.20 22.17 16.43
C PRO A 301 10.86 22.72 16.93
N ALA A 302 10.03 23.29 16.05
CA ALA A 302 8.73 23.83 16.42
C ALA A 302 7.74 22.70 16.72
N TYR A 303 7.66 21.71 15.85
CA TYR A 303 6.86 20.51 16.05
C TYR A 303 7.33 19.69 17.28
N ALA A 304 8.65 19.56 17.47
CA ALA A 304 9.19 18.89 18.65
C ALA A 304 8.80 19.59 19.95
N ARG A 305 8.70 20.93 19.96
CA ARG A 305 8.19 21.69 21.11
C ARG A 305 6.69 21.53 21.31
N SER A 306 5.89 21.57 20.24
CA SER A 306 4.43 21.46 20.35
C SER A 306 3.97 20.08 20.83
N THR A 307 4.72 19.03 20.50
CA THR A 307 4.43 17.65 20.92
C THR A 307 5.12 17.23 22.22
N GLY A 308 5.98 18.08 22.80
CA GLY A 308 6.79 17.74 23.98
C GLY A 308 7.86 16.66 23.72
N LEU A 309 8.17 16.36 22.45
CA LEU A 309 9.03 15.27 22.01
C LEU A 309 10.40 15.24 22.70
N ALA A 310 10.96 16.41 23.03
CA ALA A 310 12.30 16.52 23.61
C ALA A 310 12.51 15.65 24.87
N ASN A 311 11.46 15.49 25.69
CA ASN A 311 11.49 14.73 26.94
C ASN A 311 10.52 13.54 26.96
N ALA A 312 9.80 13.30 25.87
CA ALA A 312 8.81 12.24 25.80
C ALA A 312 9.48 10.87 25.74
N THR A 313 8.80 9.89 26.33
CA THR A 313 8.93 8.47 25.98
C THR A 313 8.28 8.19 24.62
N LEU A 314 8.52 7.00 24.09
CA LEU A 314 7.88 6.51 22.86
C LEU A 314 6.35 6.52 23.00
N GLU A 315 5.84 6.05 24.13
CA GLU A 315 4.40 6.01 24.43
C GLU A 315 3.78 7.41 24.49
N GLU A 316 4.41 8.34 25.23
CA GLU A 316 3.94 9.72 25.34
C GLU A 316 3.94 10.44 23.99
N PHE A 317 4.97 10.23 23.16
CA PHE A 317 4.98 10.78 21.81
C PHE A 317 3.92 10.14 20.92
N GLY A 318 3.71 8.83 21.03
CA GLY A 318 2.66 8.11 20.31
C GLY A 318 1.25 8.64 20.63
N GLU A 319 1.00 9.11 21.85
CA GLU A 319 -0.22 9.81 22.22
C GLU A 319 -0.25 11.25 21.69
N ALA A 320 0.81 12.03 21.96
CA ALA A 320 0.93 13.43 21.57
C ALA A 320 0.81 13.64 20.05
N TYR A 321 1.33 12.72 19.25
CA TYR A 321 1.23 12.74 17.78
C TYR A 321 -0.22 12.82 17.29
N PHE A 322 -1.16 12.11 17.95
CA PHE A 322 -2.57 12.10 17.54
C PHE A 322 -3.45 13.08 18.33
N ALA A 323 -2.94 13.68 19.41
CA ALA A 323 -3.75 14.40 20.38
C ALA A 323 -4.52 15.58 19.77
N GLU A 324 -3.86 16.38 18.93
CA GLU A 324 -4.50 17.52 18.27
C GLU A 324 -5.62 17.08 17.31
N ARG A 325 -5.33 16.09 16.46
CA ARG A 325 -6.30 15.53 15.51
C ARG A 325 -7.47 14.84 16.20
N ALA A 326 -7.24 14.19 17.34
CA ALA A 326 -8.28 13.54 18.12
C ALA A 326 -9.18 14.53 18.88
N ALA A 327 -8.72 15.76 19.10
CA ALA A 327 -9.49 16.82 19.75
C ALA A 327 -10.37 17.63 18.79
N ALA A 328 -10.20 17.43 17.48
CA ALA A 328 -10.98 18.10 16.43
C ALA A 328 -12.12 17.22 15.91
N ASP A 329 -13.13 17.83 15.28
CA ASP A 329 -14.07 17.08 14.46
C ASP A 329 -13.32 16.45 13.27
N PRO A 330 -13.49 15.15 12.97
CA PRO A 330 -12.73 14.48 11.93
C PRO A 330 -12.94 15.07 10.52
N PHE A 331 -14.12 15.59 10.21
CA PHE A 331 -14.42 16.16 8.89
C PHE A 331 -13.94 17.61 8.78
N ASP A 332 -14.03 18.40 9.86
CA ASP A 332 -13.41 19.72 9.92
C ASP A 332 -11.89 19.62 9.76
N TRP A 333 -11.25 18.65 10.45
CA TRP A 333 -9.82 18.38 10.28
C TRP A 333 -9.49 17.97 8.85
N ALA A 334 -10.26 17.03 8.27
CA ALA A 334 -10.03 16.56 6.90
C ALA A 334 -10.14 17.70 5.87
N ALA A 335 -11.10 18.62 6.04
CA ALA A 335 -11.24 19.79 5.18
C ALA A 335 -10.05 20.75 5.30
N ALA A 336 -9.62 21.07 6.52
CA ALA A 336 -8.46 21.95 6.76
C ALA A 336 -7.16 21.32 6.24
N ASN A 337 -6.94 20.04 6.52
CA ASN A 337 -5.76 19.30 6.07
C ASN A 337 -5.71 19.17 4.55
N LEU A 338 -6.85 18.94 3.88
CA LEU A 338 -6.91 18.90 2.41
C LEU A 338 -6.55 20.27 1.80
N ALA A 339 -7.03 21.36 2.39
CA ALA A 339 -6.69 22.71 1.94
C ALA A 339 -5.18 23.01 2.09
N GLU A 340 -4.59 22.65 3.23
CA GLU A 340 -3.15 22.76 3.47
C GLU A 340 -2.35 21.91 2.46
N ALA A 341 -2.72 20.64 2.28
CA ALA A 341 -2.04 19.71 1.39
C ALA A 341 -2.03 20.21 -0.07
N ARG A 342 -3.16 20.75 -0.55
CA ARG A 342 -3.27 21.36 -1.88
C ARG A 342 -2.37 22.57 -2.05
N ALA A 343 -2.41 23.50 -1.10
CA ALA A 343 -1.56 24.69 -1.12
C ALA A 343 -0.07 24.30 -1.10
N ASN A 344 0.29 23.29 -0.31
CA ASN A 344 1.65 22.78 -0.22
C ASN A 344 2.10 22.09 -1.51
N HIS A 345 1.23 21.33 -2.19
CA HIS A 345 1.53 20.75 -3.50
C HIS A 345 1.74 21.82 -4.57
N GLU A 346 0.86 22.84 -4.63
CA GLU A 346 0.98 23.96 -5.58
C GLU A 346 2.25 24.78 -5.33
N ALA A 347 2.54 25.10 -4.07
CA ALA A 347 3.72 25.87 -3.66
C ALA A 347 5.00 25.02 -3.55
N ARG A 348 4.91 23.70 -3.71
CA ARG A 348 6.00 22.73 -3.49
C ARG A 348 6.66 22.86 -2.12
N VAL A 349 5.85 23.04 -1.09
CA VAL A 349 6.28 23.17 0.30
C VAL A 349 6.21 21.82 0.99
N THR A 350 7.31 21.41 1.60
CA THR A 350 7.37 20.18 2.40
C THR A 350 7.13 20.46 3.87
N VAL A 351 6.26 19.67 4.49
CA VAL A 351 6.05 19.69 5.95
C VAL A 351 7.20 18.89 6.61
N PRO A 352 8.15 19.54 7.29
CA PRO A 352 9.43 18.91 7.63
C PRO A 352 9.30 17.67 8.52
N TRP A 353 8.46 17.75 9.55
CA TRP A 353 8.26 16.62 10.47
C TRP A 353 7.59 15.42 9.79
N ARG A 354 6.62 15.64 8.89
CA ARG A 354 5.93 14.57 8.15
C ARG A 354 6.89 13.82 7.25
N ASP A 355 7.67 14.56 6.46
CA ASP A 355 8.69 13.98 5.58
C ASP A 355 9.77 13.24 6.38
N ALA A 356 10.22 13.77 7.53
CA ALA A 356 11.18 13.06 8.38
C ALA A 356 10.64 11.72 8.91
N ILE A 357 9.39 11.68 9.39
CA ILE A 357 8.76 10.43 9.85
C ILE A 357 8.63 9.45 8.68
N LEU A 358 8.18 9.92 7.51
CA LEU A 358 8.11 9.10 6.30
C LEU A 358 9.49 8.52 5.95
N ARG A 359 10.56 9.31 5.95
CA ARG A 359 11.91 8.84 5.63
C ARG A 359 12.49 7.86 6.65
N MET A 360 12.13 8.00 7.93
CA MET A 360 12.62 7.13 9.00
C MET A 360 11.91 5.77 9.04
N HIS A 361 10.75 5.60 8.38
CA HIS A 361 9.94 4.37 8.56
C HIS A 361 10.67 3.09 8.17
N GLU A 362 11.36 3.05 7.03
CA GLU A 362 12.16 1.89 6.59
C GLU A 362 13.37 1.67 7.48
N VAL A 363 14.03 2.77 7.87
CA VAL A 363 15.23 2.73 8.71
C VAL A 363 14.93 2.12 10.07
N VAL A 364 13.83 2.56 10.70
CA VAL A 364 13.39 2.04 12.00
C VAL A 364 12.83 0.62 11.88
N ALA A 365 12.16 0.27 10.77
CA ALA A 365 11.60 -1.06 10.58
C ALA A 365 12.65 -2.18 10.63
N ALA A 366 13.92 -1.88 10.36
CA ALA A 366 15.03 -2.82 10.43
C ALA A 366 15.20 -3.48 11.81
N ILE A 367 14.75 -2.85 12.90
CA ILE A 367 14.90 -3.40 14.26
C ILE A 367 13.89 -4.49 14.57
N VAL A 368 12.78 -4.58 13.82
CA VAL A 368 11.63 -5.44 14.17
C VAL A 368 12.01 -6.91 14.41
N PRO A 369 12.86 -7.55 13.58
CA PRO A 369 13.31 -8.93 13.81
C PRO A 369 14.17 -9.13 15.06
N HIS A 370 14.66 -8.04 15.66
CA HIS A 370 15.58 -8.04 16.80
C HIS A 370 14.90 -7.64 18.11
N LEU A 371 13.60 -7.31 18.09
CA LEU A 371 12.84 -6.97 19.28
C LEU A 371 12.39 -8.24 20.02
N ASP A 372 12.45 -8.20 21.35
CA ASP A 372 11.77 -9.17 22.19
C ASP A 372 10.25 -8.96 22.18
N ASP A 373 9.49 -9.90 22.74
CA ASP A 373 8.01 -9.85 22.72
C ASP A 373 7.46 -8.56 23.35
N SER A 374 8.09 -8.08 24.44
CA SER A 374 7.65 -6.88 25.15
C SER A 374 7.87 -5.62 24.31
N SER A 375 9.07 -5.45 23.77
CA SER A 375 9.42 -4.32 22.91
C SER A 375 8.66 -4.36 21.60
N PHE A 376 8.44 -5.54 21.02
CA PHE A 376 7.62 -5.69 19.83
C PHE A 376 6.17 -5.24 20.07
N GLN A 377 5.59 -5.54 21.24
CA GLN A 377 4.27 -5.04 21.61
C GLN A 377 4.23 -3.51 21.80
N ARG A 378 5.22 -2.94 22.49
CA ARG A 378 5.37 -1.47 22.64
C ARG A 378 5.49 -0.80 21.27
N PHE A 379 6.42 -1.27 20.44
CA PHE A 379 6.61 -0.80 19.06
C PHE A 379 5.29 -0.87 18.28
N SER A 380 4.61 -2.02 18.28
CA SER A 380 3.39 -2.24 17.52
C SER A 380 2.22 -1.37 17.96
N ARG A 381 2.12 -1.08 19.27
CA ARG A 381 1.01 -0.33 19.85
C ARG A 381 1.21 1.18 19.73
N ASP A 382 2.43 1.66 19.95
CA ASP A 382 2.67 3.07 20.24
C ASP A 382 3.55 3.76 19.18
N PHE A 383 4.53 3.07 18.57
CA PHE A 383 5.43 3.69 17.58
C PHE A 383 5.03 3.42 16.13
N LYS A 384 4.71 2.16 15.80
CA LYS A 384 4.25 1.75 14.46
C LYS A 384 3.10 2.61 13.94
N PRO A 385 2.08 2.98 14.74
CA PRO A 385 0.98 3.81 14.24
C PRO A 385 1.41 5.18 13.74
N VAL A 386 2.47 5.78 14.28
CA VAL A 386 3.00 7.07 13.82
C VAL A 386 3.49 6.95 12.38
N PHE A 387 4.25 5.90 12.08
CA PHE A 387 4.71 5.64 10.72
C PHE A 387 3.56 5.29 9.78
N VAL A 388 2.68 4.38 10.22
CA VAL A 388 1.50 3.94 9.43
C VAL A 388 0.61 5.12 9.06
N ASP A 389 0.48 6.10 9.95
CA ASP A 389 -0.29 7.29 9.68
C ASP A 389 0.37 8.19 8.62
N ALA A 390 1.69 8.36 8.70
CA ALA A 390 2.46 9.18 7.75
C ALA A 390 2.48 8.59 6.33
N TYR A 391 2.81 7.31 6.16
CA TYR A 391 2.80 6.66 4.82
C TYR A 391 1.41 6.19 4.39
N GLY A 392 0.44 6.25 5.30
CA GLY A 392 -0.97 5.90 5.07
C GLY A 392 -1.84 7.08 4.64
N ALA A 393 -1.23 8.22 4.30
CA ALA A 393 -1.92 9.35 3.70
C ALA A 393 -2.64 8.93 2.42
N VAL A 394 -3.76 9.57 2.13
CA VAL A 394 -4.66 9.17 1.04
C VAL A 394 -4.73 10.24 -0.07
N PRO A 395 -5.01 9.86 -1.32
CA PRO A 395 -5.15 10.82 -2.41
C PRO A 395 -6.15 11.94 -2.08
N HIS A 396 -5.89 13.15 -2.57
CA HIS A 396 -6.77 14.31 -2.33
C HIS A 396 -8.22 14.03 -2.73
N GLU A 397 -8.43 13.33 -3.85
CA GLU A 397 -9.76 12.95 -4.31
C GLU A 397 -10.47 11.99 -3.35
N SER A 398 -9.74 11.09 -2.67
CA SER A 398 -10.32 10.22 -1.65
C SER A 398 -10.84 11.02 -0.46
N VAL A 399 -10.14 12.09 -0.06
CA VAL A 399 -10.60 13.01 0.99
C VAL A 399 -11.80 13.83 0.51
N GLU A 400 -11.76 14.37 -0.72
CA GLU A 400 -12.90 15.09 -1.32
C GLU A 400 -14.18 14.23 -1.33
N ARG A 401 -14.06 12.95 -1.69
CA ARG A 401 -15.20 12.03 -1.70
C ARG A 401 -15.77 11.81 -0.30
N MET A 402 -14.92 11.71 0.72
CA MET A 402 -15.39 11.61 2.11
C MET A 402 -16.09 12.88 2.57
N LEU A 403 -15.54 14.05 2.23
CA LEU A 403 -16.16 15.35 2.52
C LEU A 403 -17.48 15.52 1.78
N ALA A 404 -17.60 15.01 0.54
CA ALA A 404 -18.84 15.06 -0.22
C ALA A 404 -19.96 14.16 0.31
N LEU A 405 -19.62 13.15 1.12
CA LEU A 405 -20.56 12.23 1.77
C LEU A 405 -21.04 12.74 3.14
N HIS A 406 -20.41 13.80 3.67
CA HIS A 406 -20.76 14.47 4.92
C HIS A 406 -21.54 15.75 4.62
#